data_AF-A0A532VEN7-F1
#
_entry.id   AF-A0A532VEN7-F1
#
_cell.length_a   1.000
_cell.length_b   1.000
_cell.length_c   1.000
_cell.angle_alpha   90.00
_cell.angle_beta   90.00
_cell.angle_gamma   90.00
#
_symmetry.space_group_name_H-M   'P 1'
#
loop_
_entity.id
_entity.type
_entity.pdbx_description
1 polymer ?
#
loop_
_entity_poly.entity_id
_entity_poly.type
_entity_poly.pdbx_seq_one_letter_code
_entity_poly.pdbx_strand_id
1 'polypeptide(L)'
;MLLALCLTKNPMKPVKFFREDEGRLRFLEKEEIKRLYNTCPEYLKPIVALAVCTGMRRGEILNLKWPDVDFRRKIITILKTKSQRKRENRKIVLF
;
A
#
# COMPACT_ATOMS: atom_id res chain seq x y z
N MET A 1 -21.71 46.70 9.49
CA MET A 1 -21.36 45.36 9.99
C MET A 1 -20.31 44.79 9.06
N LEU A 2 -19.05 44.93 9.47
CA LEU A 2 -17.87 44.81 8.61
C LEU A 2 -17.64 43.38 8.13
N LEU A 3 -17.40 43.32 6.82
CA LEU A 3 -16.93 42.21 6.01
C LEU A 3 -15.85 41.36 6.68
N ALA A 4 -16.03 40.06 6.48
CA ALA A 4 -15.03 38.99 6.51
C ALA A 4 -13.57 39.49 6.45
N LEU A 5 -12.84 39.28 7.55
CA LEU A 5 -11.39 39.39 7.61
C LEU A 5 -10.80 38.21 6.83
N CYS A 6 -10.86 38.26 5.51
CA CYS A 6 -10.19 37.32 4.62
C CYS A 6 -8.69 37.41 4.89
N LEU A 7 -8.12 36.35 5.46
CA LEU A 7 -6.68 36.13 5.59
C LEU A 7 -6.03 36.25 4.21
N THR A 8 -5.56 37.45 3.87
CA THR A 8 -5.03 37.80 2.54
C THR A 8 -3.65 37.18 2.28
N LYS A 9 -3.02 36.63 3.31
CA LYS A 9 -1.72 35.95 3.24
C LYS A 9 -1.76 34.66 4.05
N ASN A 10 -1.31 33.58 3.43
CA ASN A 10 -1.12 32.29 4.10
C ASN A 10 0.07 32.41 5.09
N PRO A 11 -0.16 32.33 6.41
CA PRO A 11 0.90 32.47 7.43
C PRO A 11 1.92 31.33 7.40
N MET A 12 1.62 30.21 6.73
CA MET A 12 2.54 29.10 6.51
C MET A 12 3.42 29.24 5.25
N LYS A 13 3.18 30.24 4.39
CA LYS A 13 3.97 30.46 3.16
C LYS A 13 5.48 30.69 3.41
N PRO A 14 5.93 31.37 4.48
CA PRO A 14 7.36 31.55 4.74
C PRO A 14 7.99 30.38 5.53
N VAL A 15 7.20 29.42 6.00
CA VAL A 15 7.70 28.29 6.79
C VAL A 15 8.31 27.27 5.84
N LYS A 16 9.63 27.13 5.89
CA LYS A 16 10.36 26.13 5.10
C LYS A 16 10.14 24.76 5.73
N PHE A 17 9.59 23.82 4.97
CA PHE A 17 9.47 22.44 5.44
C PHE A 17 10.85 21.85 5.71
N PHE A 18 10.97 21.13 6.82
CA PHE A 18 12.16 20.34 7.09
C PHE A 18 12.31 19.30 5.98
N ARG A 19 13.54 19.04 5.56
CA ARG A 19 13.84 17.89 4.71
C ARG A 19 13.68 16.67 5.59
N GLU A 20 12.74 15.81 5.24
CA GLU A 20 12.70 14.46 5.79
C GLU A 20 13.97 13.75 5.33
N ASP A 21 14.70 13.12 6.26
CA ASP A 21 15.79 12.22 5.89
C ASP A 21 15.24 11.18 4.92
N GLU A 22 16.03 10.82 3.89
CA GLU A 22 15.61 9.91 2.81
C GLU A 22 15.22 8.49 3.29
N GLY A 23 15.32 8.23 4.59
CA GLY A 23 15.01 6.96 5.20
C GLY A 23 16.01 5.88 4.79
N ARG A 24 16.13 4.82 5.58
CA ARG A 24 16.91 3.65 5.16
C ARG A 24 16.07 2.83 4.21
N LEU A 25 16.31 2.96 2.90
CA LEU A 25 15.81 2.05 1.88
C LEU A 25 16.61 0.75 1.93
N ARG A 26 16.11 -0.22 2.71
CA ARG A 26 16.64 -1.59 2.75
C ARG A 26 15.57 -2.57 2.29
N PHE A 27 15.96 -3.49 1.41
CA PHE A 27 15.13 -4.61 0.97
C PHE A 27 15.63 -5.91 1.61
N LEU A 28 14.73 -6.91 1.67
CA LEU A 28 15.06 -8.25 2.17
C LEU A 28 15.76 -9.05 1.07
N GLU A 29 16.89 -9.66 1.40
CA GLU A 29 17.55 -10.63 0.51
C GLU A 29 16.78 -11.96 0.47
N LYS A 30 17.05 -12.80 -0.53
CA LYS A 30 16.34 -14.09 -0.72
C LYS A 30 16.44 -15.01 0.50
N GLU A 31 17.59 -15.04 1.14
CA GLU A 31 17.86 -15.82 2.35
C GLU A 31 17.07 -15.28 3.54
N GLU A 32 16.92 -13.95 3.62
CA GLU A 32 16.15 -13.28 4.67
C GLU A 32 14.66 -13.55 4.52
N ILE A 33 14.15 -13.56 3.29
CA ILE A 33 12.77 -13.94 2.98
C ILE A 33 12.49 -15.39 3.42
N LYS A 34 13.40 -16.32 3.11
CA LYS A 34 13.27 -17.72 3.56
C LYS A 34 13.26 -17.84 5.07
N ARG A 35 14.17 -17.12 5.76
CA ARG A 35 14.20 -17.09 7.23
C ARG A 35 12.89 -16.54 7.80
N LEU A 36 12.41 -15.42 7.27
CA LEU A 36 11.14 -14.82 7.67
C LEU A 36 9.98 -15.81 7.50
N TYR A 37 9.87 -16.44 6.33
CA TYR A 37 8.79 -17.39 6.04
C TYR A 37 8.80 -18.62 6.97
N ASN A 38 9.98 -19.15 7.28
CA ASN A 38 10.12 -20.31 8.15
C ASN A 38 9.83 -20.00 9.62
N THR A 39 10.10 -18.78 10.08
CA THR A 39 9.81 -18.34 11.45
C THR A 39 8.35 -17.91 11.63
N CYS A 40 7.64 -17.61 10.55
CA CYS A 40 6.24 -17.18 10.62
C CYS A 40 5.30 -18.30 11.10
N PRO A 41 4.29 -17.97 11.93
CA PRO A 41 3.18 -18.88 12.24
C PRO A 41 2.42 -19.32 10.98
N GLU A 42 1.80 -20.51 11.01
CA GLU A 42 1.09 -21.10 9.87
C GLU A 42 0.06 -20.17 9.22
N TYR A 43 -0.70 -19.41 10.02
CA TYR A 43 -1.71 -18.47 9.51
C TYR A 43 -1.10 -17.28 8.75
N LEU A 44 0.16 -16.93 9.02
CA LEU A 44 0.83 -15.76 8.45
C LEU A 44 1.63 -16.12 7.19
N LYS A 45 2.06 -17.38 7.06
CA LYS A 45 2.75 -17.90 5.87
C LYS A 45 2.06 -17.55 4.54
N PRO A 46 0.74 -17.78 4.34
CA PRO A 46 0.08 -17.45 3.07
C PRO A 46 0.08 -15.95 2.78
N ILE A 47 -0.03 -15.10 3.80
CA ILE A 47 0.01 -13.64 3.67
C ILE A 47 1.40 -13.18 3.24
N VAL A 48 2.45 -13.73 3.86
CA VAL A 48 3.84 -13.41 3.54
C VAL A 48 4.21 -13.92 2.15
N ALA A 49 3.81 -15.13 1.79
CA ALA A 49 4.00 -15.67 0.45
C ALA A 49 3.32 -14.79 -0.61
N LEU A 50 2.07 -14.38 -0.38
CA LEU A 50 1.36 -13.49 -1.29
C LEU A 50 2.10 -12.15 -1.42
N ALA A 51 2.51 -11.54 -0.32
CA ALA A 51 3.22 -10.25 -0.32
C ALA A 51 4.53 -10.31 -1.12
N VAL A 52 5.32 -11.37 -0.93
CA VAL A 52 6.61 -11.55 -1.60
C VAL A 52 6.42 -11.86 -3.09
N CYS A 53 5.48 -12.72 -3.45
CA CYS A 53 5.28 -13.14 -4.84
C CYS A 53 4.60 -12.07 -5.70
N THR A 54 3.70 -11.28 -5.12
CA THR A 54 2.86 -10.32 -5.88
C THR A 54 3.25 -8.85 -5.67
N GLY A 55 4.04 -8.54 -4.64
CA GLY A 55 4.40 -7.17 -4.29
C GLY A 55 3.19 -6.31 -3.85
N MET A 56 2.12 -6.94 -3.38
CA MET A 56 0.93 -6.24 -2.88
C MET A 56 1.25 -5.45 -1.60
N ARG A 57 0.60 -4.30 -1.42
CA ARG A 57 0.72 -3.54 -0.17
C ARG A 57 -0.01 -4.27 0.94
N ARG A 58 0.48 -4.16 2.19
CA ARG A 58 -0.20 -4.74 3.38
C ARG A 58 -1.69 -4.43 3.42
N GLY A 59 -2.09 -3.18 3.17
CA GLY A 59 -3.50 -2.79 3.16
C GLY A 59 -4.31 -3.40 2.02
N GLU A 60 -3.70 -3.73 0.89
CA GLU A 60 -4.37 -4.41 -0.24
C GLU A 60 -4.58 -5.89 0.09
N ILE A 61 -3.59 -6.54 0.72
CA ILE A 61 -3.67 -7.95 1.14
C ILE A 61 -4.74 -8.13 2.21
N LEU A 62 -4.75 -7.27 3.23
CA LEU A 62 -5.69 -7.38 4.35
C LEU A 62 -7.14 -7.04 3.97
N ASN A 63 -7.36 -6.27 2.90
CA ASN A 63 -8.70 -5.91 2.42
C ASN A 63 -9.21 -6.83 1.29
N LEU A 64 -8.44 -7.85 0.91
CA LEU A 64 -8.80 -8.76 -0.16
C LEU A 64 -10.02 -9.60 0.24
N LYS A 65 -11.02 -9.68 -0.66
CA LYS A 65 -12.21 -10.52 -0.45
C LYS A 65 -12.21 -11.68 -1.44
N TRP A 66 -12.89 -12.77 -1.09
CA TRP A 66 -13.04 -13.93 -1.98
C TRP A 66 -13.56 -13.61 -3.39
N PRO A 67 -14.53 -12.68 -3.59
CA PRO A 67 -14.99 -12.30 -4.94
C PRO A 67 -13.93 -11.61 -5.80
N ASP A 68 -12.85 -11.11 -5.19
CA ASP A 68 -11.77 -10.43 -5.90
C ASP A 68 -10.74 -11.41 -6.49
N VAL A 69 -10.83 -12.70 -6.13
CA VAL A 69 -9.90 -13.75 -6.52
C VAL A 69 -10.55 -14.67 -7.55
N ASP A 70 -10.04 -14.63 -8.77
CA ASP A 70 -10.43 -15.55 -9.83
C ASP A 70 -9.38 -16.66 -9.93
N PHE A 71 -9.68 -17.83 -9.37
CA PHE A 71 -8.81 -19.01 -9.42
C PHE A 71 -8.69 -19.62 -10.82
N ARG A 72 -9.69 -19.46 -11.69
CA ARG A 72 -9.66 -20.01 -13.06
C ARG A 72 -8.69 -19.22 -13.92
N ARG A 73 -8.74 -17.90 -13.80
CA ARG A 73 -7.87 -16.98 -14.55
C ARG A 73 -6.57 -16.69 -13.82
N LYS A 74 -6.42 -17.17 -12.57
CA LYS A 74 -5.30 -16.85 -11.68
C LYS A 74 -5.12 -15.33 -11.55
N ILE A 75 -6.19 -14.59 -11.28
CA ILE A 75 -6.15 -13.12 -11.20
C ILE A 75 -6.68 -12.66 -9.84
N ILE A 76 -5.94 -11.73 -9.21
CA ILE A 76 -6.42 -10.95 -8.07
C ILE A 76 -6.77 -9.55 -8.56
N THR A 77 -7.99 -9.10 -8.27
CA THR A 77 -8.47 -7.75 -8.61
C THR A 77 -8.46 -6.86 -7.37
N ILE A 78 -7.61 -5.84 -7.36
CA ILE A 78 -7.52 -4.93 -6.21
C ILE A 78 -8.45 -3.74 -6.43
N LEU A 79 -9.49 -3.66 -5.60
CA LEU A 79 -10.39 -2.50 -5.53
C LEU A 79 -9.74 -1.41 -4.69
N LYS A 80 -9.39 -0.27 -5.30
CA LYS A 80 -8.84 0.88 -4.56
C LYS A 80 -9.95 1.70 -3.90
N THR A 81 -10.08 1.64 -2.58
CA THR A 81 -10.96 2.53 -1.81
C THR A 81 -10.17 3.55 -1.00
N LYS A 82 -9.85 4.70 -1.62
CA LYS A 82 -9.58 5.95 -0.86
C LYS A 82 -9.56 7.25 -1.64
N SER A 83 -9.87 7.25 -2.94
CA SER A 83 -9.84 8.50 -3.74
C SER A 83 -11.07 8.56 -4.63
N GLN A 84 -11.83 9.66 -4.56
CA GLN A 84 -13.04 9.93 -5.34
C GLN A 84 -12.80 9.99 -6.87
N ARG A 85 -11.57 9.74 -7.35
CA ARG A 85 -11.27 9.63 -8.78
C ARG A 85 -11.26 8.17 -9.19
N LYS A 86 -12.12 7.81 -10.15
CA LYS A 86 -12.10 6.54 -10.89
C LYS A 86 -10.65 6.24 -11.31
N ARG A 87 -9.96 5.41 -10.54
CA ARG A 87 -8.67 4.83 -10.91
C ARG A 87 -8.96 3.37 -11.25
N GLU A 88 -8.55 2.96 -12.43
CA GLU A 88 -8.77 1.62 -12.97
C GLU A 88 -8.34 0.54 -11.97
N ASN A 89 -9.11 -0.56 -11.93
CA ASN A 89 -8.82 -1.71 -11.08
C ASN A 89 -7.46 -2.30 -11.46
N ARG A 90 -6.55 -2.43 -10.49
CA ARG A 90 -5.27 -3.10 -10.70
C ARG A 90 -5.52 -4.61 -10.66
N LYS A 91 -5.26 -5.29 -11.78
CA LYS A 91 -5.26 -6.75 -11.87
C LYS A 91 -3.84 -7.25 -11.66
N ILE A 92 -3.66 -8.21 -10.77
CA ILE A 92 -2.40 -8.92 -10.58
C ILE A 92 -2.61 -10.34 -11.07
N VAL A 93 -1.73 -10.79 -11.96
CA VAL A 93 -1.72 -12.18 -12.43
C VAL A 93 -0.91 -12.99 -11.42
N LEU A 94 -1.51 -14.06 -10.92
CA LEU A 94 -0.84 -15.10 -10.15
C LEU A 94 -0.18 -16.06 -11.14
N PHE A 95 1.12 -16.33 -10.95
CA PHE A 95 1.90 -17.27 -11.75
C PHE A 95 1.52 -18.72 -11.41
#